data_AF-A0A5N7MQP6-F1
#
_entry.id   AF-A0A5N7MQP6-F1
#
_cell.length_a   1.000
_cell.length_b   1.000
_cell.length_c   1.000
_cell.angle_alpha   90.00
_cell.angle_beta   90.00
_cell.angle_gamma   90.00
#
_symmetry.space_group_name_H-M   'P 1'
#
loop_
_entity.id
_entity.type
_entity.pdbx_description
1 polymer ?
#
loop_
_entity_poly.entity_id
_entity_poly.type
_entity_poly.pdbx_seq_one_letter_code
_entity_poly.pdbx_strand_id
1 'polypeptide(L)'
;MGCIATFMGAASFTNATLVQRLGMRRLSHIGICGFTLVAAVQLSLALVYDGRPPLLLYAGIFALNQFLFSLTVPNFNSIAMAPLGPIAGTAASFIGSYTTLLGALLGLVIGRSFNGTVLPLSLGYLGLGAACLGIILWTEKGRLSLRDRLDEGTEERALPAAAE
;
A
#
# COMPACT_ATOMS: atom_id res chain seq x y z
N MET A 1 -21.21 14.55 8.13
CA MET A 1 -20.86 13.12 8.24
C MET A 1 -21.51 12.24 7.16
N GLY A 2 -22.75 12.52 6.72
CA GLY A 2 -23.42 11.71 5.67
C GLY A 2 -22.68 11.61 4.32
N CYS A 3 -22.18 12.72 3.78
CA CYS A 3 -21.47 12.71 2.48
C CYS A 3 -20.13 11.96 2.55
N ILE A 4 -19.40 12.09 3.66
CA ILE A 4 -18.11 11.42 3.86
C ILE A 4 -18.33 9.90 3.90
N ALA A 5 -19.38 9.43 4.59
CA ALA A 5 -19.73 8.01 4.64
C ALA A 5 -20.08 7.44 3.27
N THR A 6 -20.74 8.22 2.38
CA THR A 6 -21.08 7.79 1.02
C THR A 6 -19.84 7.69 0.13
N PHE A 7 -18.95 8.69 0.17
CA PHE A 7 -17.69 8.64 -0.57
C PHE A 7 -16.76 7.51 -0.07
N MET A 8 -16.69 7.30 1.24
CA MET A 8 -15.89 6.26 1.85
C MET A 8 -16.46 4.86 1.56
N GLY A 9 -17.79 4.73 1.50
CA GLY A 9 -18.48 3.52 1.03
C GLY A 9 -18.19 3.21 -0.44
N ALA A 10 -18.26 4.20 -1.32
CA ALA A 10 -17.94 4.03 -2.75
C ALA A 10 -16.45 3.69 -2.98
N ALA A 11 -15.55 4.34 -2.23
CA ALA A 11 -14.11 4.04 -2.28
C ALA A 11 -13.81 2.62 -1.77
N SER A 12 -14.45 2.21 -0.66
CA SER A 12 -14.32 0.86 -0.12
C SER A 12 -14.87 -0.19 -1.08
N PHE A 13 -16.00 0.09 -1.74
CA PHE A 13 -16.58 -0.79 -2.74
C PHE A 13 -15.69 -0.96 -3.98
N THR A 14 -15.04 0.13 -4.43
CA THR A 14 -14.08 0.09 -5.55
C THR A 14 -12.89 -0.79 -5.19
N ASN A 15 -12.34 -0.64 -3.99
CA ASN A 15 -11.22 -1.44 -3.51
C ASN A 15 -11.63 -2.92 -3.33
N ALA A 16 -12.79 -3.19 -2.74
CA ALA A 16 -13.35 -4.53 -2.56
C ALA A 16 -13.61 -5.24 -3.90
N THR A 17 -14.13 -4.53 -4.91
CA THR A 17 -14.38 -5.09 -6.25
C THR A 17 -13.06 -5.46 -6.95
N LEU A 18 -12.04 -4.61 -6.83
CA LEU A 18 -10.70 -4.88 -7.37
C LEU A 18 -10.06 -6.09 -6.69
N VAL A 19 -10.18 -6.17 -5.35
CA VAL A 19 -9.69 -7.30 -4.55
C VAL A 19 -10.42 -8.60 -4.90
N GLN A 20 -11.74 -8.57 -5.09
CA GLN A 20 -12.51 -9.75 -5.47
C GLN A 20 -12.11 -10.30 -6.84
N ARG A 21 -11.72 -9.44 -7.78
CA ARG A 21 -11.28 -9.85 -9.13
C ARG A 21 -9.84 -10.33 -9.20
N LEU A 22 -8.91 -9.69 -8.48
CA LEU A 22 -7.46 -9.93 -8.61
C LEU A 22 -6.84 -10.67 -7.41
N GLY A 23 -7.50 -10.67 -6.25
CA GLY A 23 -6.99 -11.14 -4.98
C GLY A 23 -6.12 -10.10 -4.25
N MET A 24 -6.19 -10.05 -2.92
CA MET A 24 -5.46 -9.05 -2.09
C MET A 24 -3.96 -9.08 -2.34
N ARG A 25 -3.33 -10.27 -2.39
CA ARG A 25 -1.89 -10.41 -2.64
C ARG A 25 -1.46 -9.81 -3.97
N ARG A 26 -2.05 -10.25 -5.09
CA ARG A 26 -1.66 -9.77 -6.42
C ARG A 26 -1.90 -8.27 -6.59
N LEU A 27 -3.02 -7.76 -6.06
CA LEU A 27 -3.32 -6.34 -6.13
C LEU A 27 -2.30 -5.49 -5.38
N SER A 28 -1.88 -5.91 -4.18
CA SER A 28 -0.85 -5.20 -3.41
C SER A 28 0.51 -5.21 -4.10
N HIS A 29 0.89 -6.32 -4.76
CA HIS A 29 2.12 -6.40 -5.55
C HIS A 29 2.11 -5.50 -6.78
N ILE A 30 1.04 -5.56 -7.57
CA ILE A 30 0.87 -4.69 -8.73
C ILE A 30 0.83 -3.23 -8.28
N GLY A 31 0.16 -2.96 -7.15
CA GLY A 31 0.07 -1.63 -6.54
C GLY A 31 1.43 -1.08 -6.12
N ILE A 32 2.27 -1.85 -5.42
CA ILE A 32 3.59 -1.38 -4.99
C ILE A 32 4.58 -1.24 -6.16
N CYS A 33 4.52 -2.14 -7.15
CA CYS A 33 5.30 -2.02 -8.38
C CYS A 33 4.90 -0.78 -9.16
N GLY A 34 3.58 -0.54 -9.32
CA GLY A 34 3.05 0.66 -9.95
C GLY A 34 3.43 1.92 -9.19
N PHE A 35 3.30 1.93 -7.86
CA PHE A 35 3.69 3.05 -7.00
C PHE A 35 5.18 3.39 -7.19
N THR A 36 6.04 2.38 -7.18
CA THR A 36 7.48 2.57 -7.36
C THR A 36 7.81 3.11 -8.76
N LEU A 37 7.13 2.62 -9.80
CA LEU A 37 7.32 3.08 -11.18
C LEU A 37 6.83 4.53 -11.35
N VAL A 38 5.66 4.86 -10.81
CA VAL A 38 5.12 6.23 -10.82
C VAL A 38 6.02 7.17 -10.00
N ALA A 39 6.56 6.73 -8.87
CA ALA A 39 7.53 7.50 -8.08
C ALA A 39 8.84 7.73 -8.86
N ALA A 40 9.28 6.77 -9.67
CA ALA A 40 10.44 6.94 -10.55
C ALA A 40 10.16 7.99 -11.64
N VAL A 41 8.97 7.95 -12.24
CA VAL A 41 8.51 8.98 -13.19
C VAL A 41 8.43 10.34 -12.50
N GLN A 42 7.90 10.41 -11.29
CA GLN A 42 7.82 11.63 -10.48
C GLN A 42 9.20 12.24 -10.23
N LEU A 43 10.20 11.43 -9.88
CA LEU A 43 11.58 11.87 -9.70
C LEU A 43 12.21 12.30 -11.03
N SER A 44 12.00 11.54 -12.12
CA SER A 44 12.52 11.91 -13.44
C SER A 44 11.96 13.26 -13.90
N LEU A 45 10.69 13.52 -13.63
CA LEU A 45 10.06 14.80 -13.93
C LEU A 45 10.66 15.92 -13.08
N ALA A 46 10.89 15.67 -11.80
CA ALA A 46 11.58 16.61 -10.93
C ALA A 46 12.99 16.94 -11.44
N LEU A 47 13.72 15.97 -12.01
CA LEU A 47 15.05 16.19 -12.58
C LEU A 47 15.01 16.97 -13.91
N VAL A 48 14.08 16.64 -14.81
CA VAL A 48 13.94 17.31 -16.12
C VAL A 48 13.61 18.79 -15.98
N TYR A 49 12.84 19.17 -14.96
CA TYR A 49 12.43 20.55 -14.70
C TYR A 49 13.29 21.25 -13.62
N ASP A 50 14.50 20.75 -13.36
CA ASP A 50 15.47 21.34 -12.42
C ASP A 50 14.87 21.59 -11.02
N GLY A 51 14.03 20.65 -10.58
CA GLY A 51 13.33 20.68 -9.29
C GLY A 51 12.04 21.51 -9.25
N ARG A 52 11.62 22.13 -10.36
CA ARG A 52 10.43 23.01 -10.46
C ARG A 52 9.50 22.63 -11.62
N PRO A 53 8.90 21.43 -11.61
CA PRO A 53 7.95 21.03 -12.64
C PRO A 53 6.66 21.87 -12.60
N PRO A 54 5.92 21.94 -13.72
CA PRO A 54 4.61 22.59 -13.76
C PRO A 54 3.67 21.97 -12.73
N LEU A 55 2.99 22.82 -11.95
CA LEU A 55 2.17 22.37 -10.81
C LEU A 55 1.13 21.32 -11.22
N LEU A 56 0.40 21.52 -12.32
CA LEU A 56 -0.61 20.58 -12.79
C LEU A 56 -0.03 19.21 -13.14
N LEU A 57 1.13 19.19 -13.80
CA LEU A 57 1.78 17.96 -14.23
C LEU A 57 2.27 17.15 -13.03
N TYR A 58 2.94 17.83 -12.09
CA TYR A 58 3.42 17.20 -10.87
C TYR A 58 2.25 16.76 -9.96
N ALA A 59 1.19 17.56 -9.84
CA ALA A 59 0.00 17.21 -9.09
C ALA A 59 -0.72 15.99 -9.67
N GLY A 60 -0.80 15.86 -11.01
CA GLY A 60 -1.40 14.69 -11.66
C GLY A 60 -0.66 13.39 -11.35
N ILE A 61 0.67 13.41 -11.48
CA ILE A 61 1.52 12.26 -11.12
C ILE A 61 1.46 11.97 -9.62
N PHE A 62 1.49 13.00 -8.78
CA PHE A 62 1.36 12.86 -7.33
C PHE A 62 0.01 12.25 -6.93
N ALA A 63 -1.08 12.68 -7.56
CA ALA A 63 -2.41 12.11 -7.34
C ALA A 63 -2.48 10.63 -7.75
N LEU A 64 -1.87 10.26 -8.89
CA LEU A 64 -1.76 8.86 -9.30
C LEU A 64 -0.96 8.03 -8.28
N ASN A 65 0.13 8.60 -7.77
CA ASN A 65 0.95 7.94 -6.76
C ASN A 65 0.18 7.72 -5.44
N GLN A 66 -0.55 8.74 -4.99
CA GLN A 66 -1.41 8.68 -3.82
C GLN A 66 -2.60 7.71 -4.00
N PHE A 67 -3.14 7.61 -5.21
CA PHE A 67 -4.17 6.64 -5.53
C PHE A 67 -3.66 5.20 -5.38
N LEU A 68 -2.49 4.90 -5.94
CA LEU A 68 -1.84 3.59 -5.79
C LEU A 68 -1.50 3.28 -4.33
N PHE A 69 -1.02 4.27 -3.58
CA PHE A 69 -0.77 4.15 -2.15
C PHE A 69 -2.06 3.83 -1.38
N SER A 70 -3.14 4.55 -1.65
CA SER A 70 -4.45 4.34 -1.03
C SER A 70 -5.05 2.97 -1.34
N LEU A 71 -4.73 2.38 -2.50
CA LEU A 71 -5.11 1.01 -2.81
C LEU A 71 -4.23 0.02 -2.04
N THR A 72 -2.93 0.24 -1.98
CA THR A 72 -1.95 -0.75 -1.52
C THR A 72 -1.90 -0.90 0.00
N VAL A 73 -1.89 0.22 0.74
CA VAL A 73 -1.75 0.24 2.21
C VAL A 73 -2.83 -0.55 2.95
N PRO A 74 -4.14 -0.34 2.71
CA PRO A 74 -5.17 -1.09 3.44
C PRO A 74 -5.11 -2.59 3.15
N ASN A 75 -4.75 -2.98 1.92
CA ASN A 75 -4.62 -4.39 1.56
C ASN A 75 -3.45 -5.06 2.29
N PHE A 76 -2.28 -4.42 2.36
CA PHE A 76 -1.16 -4.96 3.15
C PHE A 76 -1.45 -5.02 4.65
N ASN A 77 -2.15 -4.02 5.20
CA ASN A 77 -2.54 -4.04 6.60
C ASN A 77 -3.49 -5.21 6.91
N SER A 78 -4.48 -5.46 6.05
CA SER A 78 -5.37 -6.61 6.17
C SER A 78 -4.63 -7.95 6.07
N ILE A 79 -3.70 -8.09 5.12
CA ILE A 79 -2.87 -9.31 4.98
C ILE A 79 -2.04 -9.55 6.24
N ALA A 80 -1.43 -8.49 6.80
CA ALA A 80 -0.61 -8.59 8.01
C ALA A 80 -1.44 -8.94 9.26
N MET A 81 -2.71 -8.52 9.30
CA MET A 81 -3.62 -8.77 10.43
C MET A 81 -4.34 -10.12 10.38
N ALA A 82 -4.43 -10.77 9.22
CA ALA A 82 -5.10 -12.05 9.06
C ALA A 82 -4.69 -13.14 10.09
N PRO A 83 -3.39 -13.36 10.40
CA PRO A 83 -2.98 -14.34 11.41
C PRO A 83 -3.03 -13.82 12.87
N LEU A 84 -3.30 -12.53 13.09
CA LEU A 84 -3.19 -11.87 14.40
C LEU A 84 -4.53 -11.76 15.14
N GLY A 85 -5.58 -12.46 14.70
CA GLY A 85 -6.96 -12.36 15.22
C GLY A 85 -7.09 -12.23 16.75
N PRO A 86 -6.52 -13.14 17.56
CA PRO A 86 -6.62 -13.09 19.03
C PRO A 86 -5.99 -11.84 19.67
N ILE A 87 -5.05 -11.19 18.98
CA ILE A 87 -4.31 -10.01 19.45
C ILE A 87 -4.48 -8.80 18.53
N ALA A 88 -5.51 -8.79 17.67
CA ALA A 88 -5.69 -7.79 16.62
C ALA A 88 -5.80 -6.36 17.18
N GLY A 89 -6.45 -6.18 18.33
CA GLY A 89 -6.57 -4.86 18.97
C GLY A 89 -5.23 -4.30 19.47
N THR A 90 -4.42 -5.13 20.11
CA THR A 90 -3.07 -4.76 20.57
C THR A 90 -2.16 -4.54 19.37
N ALA A 91 -2.18 -5.43 18.39
CA ALA A 91 -1.37 -5.32 17.17
C ALA A 91 -1.71 -4.07 16.36
N ALA A 92 -2.99 -3.75 16.16
CA ALA A 92 -3.42 -2.55 15.44
C ALA A 92 -2.94 -1.26 16.12
N SER A 93 -2.97 -1.21 17.46
CA SER A 93 -2.45 -0.07 18.22
C SER A 93 -0.94 0.10 18.01
N PHE A 94 -0.17 -0.99 18.05
CA PHE A 94 1.27 -0.96 17.77
C PHE A 94 1.58 -0.51 16.34
N ILE A 95 0.85 -1.04 15.34
CA ILE A 95 1.03 -0.60 13.95
C ILE A 95 0.73 0.88 13.80
N GLY A 96 -0.36 1.38 14.40
CA GLY A 96 -0.71 2.81 14.37
C GLY A 96 0.37 3.69 15.01
N SER A 97 0.85 3.33 16.20
CA SER A 97 1.92 4.07 16.88
C SER A 97 3.22 4.03 16.09
N TYR A 98 3.61 2.86 15.58
CA TYR A 98 4.85 2.68 14.82
C TYR A 98 4.84 3.43 13.49
N THR A 99 3.75 3.33 12.72
CA THR A 99 3.59 4.06 11.45
C THR A 99 3.60 5.57 11.66
N THR A 100 2.98 6.07 12.73
CA THR A 100 3.00 7.49 13.08
C THR A 100 4.42 7.94 13.47
N LEU A 101 5.12 7.18 14.30
CA LEU A 101 6.48 7.50 14.75
C LEU A 101 7.47 7.50 13.58
N LEU A 102 7.48 6.43 12.77
CA LEU A 102 8.30 6.36 11.57
C LEU A 102 7.95 7.45 10.57
N GLY A 103 6.65 7.69 10.33
CA GLY A 103 6.17 8.72 9.43
C GLY A 103 6.65 10.11 9.85
N ALA A 104 6.62 10.41 11.15
CA ALA A 104 7.14 11.66 11.69
C ALA A 104 8.65 11.79 11.53
N LEU A 105 9.43 10.73 11.81
CA LEU A 105 10.88 10.72 11.67
C LEU A 105 11.32 10.87 10.22
N LEU A 106 10.76 10.06 9.32
CA LEU A 106 11.06 10.11 7.88
C LEU A 106 10.59 11.45 7.28
N GLY A 107 9.41 11.92 7.68
CA GLY A 107 8.89 13.24 7.30
C GLY A 107 9.80 14.37 7.74
N LEU A 108 10.37 14.30 8.95
CA LEU A 108 11.37 15.26 9.43
C LEU A 108 12.66 15.23 8.60
N VAL A 109 13.18 14.05 8.27
CA VAL A 109 14.40 13.90 7.46
C VAL A 109 14.20 14.48 6.06
N ILE A 110 13.07 14.14 5.40
CA ILE A 110 12.72 14.67 4.08
C ILE A 110 12.46 16.18 4.15
N GLY A 111 11.74 16.63 5.18
CA GLY A 111 11.42 18.04 5.40
C GLY A 111 12.66 18.91 5.66
N ARG A 112 13.65 18.39 6.39
CA ARG A 112 14.95 19.06 6.59
C ARG A 112 15.76 19.17 5.31
N SER A 113 15.55 18.26 4.37
CA SER A 113 16.20 18.26 3.05
C SER A 113 15.48 19.15 2.04
N PHE A 114 14.41 19.85 2.45
CA PHE A 114 13.61 20.68 1.58
C PHE A 114 14.35 21.97 1.19
N ASN A 115 14.87 22.01 -0.03
CA ASN A 115 15.60 23.15 -0.59
C ASN A 115 14.74 24.03 -1.52
N GLY A 116 13.40 24.03 -1.34
CA GLY A 116 12.48 24.76 -2.21
C GLY A 116 12.18 24.07 -3.55
N THR A 117 12.58 22.81 -3.70
CA THR A 117 12.31 21.97 -4.88
C THR A 117 11.54 20.72 -4.50
N VAL A 118 10.91 20.07 -5.49
CA VAL A 118 10.17 18.82 -5.28
C VAL A 118 11.05 17.56 -5.35
N LEU A 119 12.35 17.74 -5.60
CA LEU A 119 13.36 16.69 -5.65
C LEU A 119 13.45 15.86 -4.35
N PRO A 120 13.68 16.45 -3.15
CA PRO A 120 13.79 15.69 -1.90
C PRO A 120 12.52 14.91 -1.60
N LEU A 121 11.35 15.46 -1.95
CA LEU A 121 10.07 14.77 -1.80
C LEU A 121 9.97 13.57 -2.74
N SER A 122 10.23 13.76 -4.04
CA SER A 122 10.17 12.69 -5.05
C SER A 122 11.15 11.56 -4.76
N LEU A 123 12.35 11.91 -4.28
CA LEU A 123 13.39 10.97 -3.90
C LEU A 123 13.01 10.19 -2.64
N GLY A 124 12.32 10.83 -1.69
CA GLY A 124 11.70 10.16 -0.56
C GLY A 124 10.66 9.13 -0.99
N TYR A 125 9.71 9.50 -1.86
CA TYR A 125 8.69 8.58 -2.38
C TYR A 125 9.31 7.37 -3.11
N LEU A 126 10.28 7.61 -3.99
CA LEU A 126 10.96 6.54 -4.70
C LEU A 126 11.80 5.66 -3.76
N GLY A 127 12.57 6.26 -2.85
CA GLY A 127 13.42 5.54 -1.92
C GLY A 127 12.62 4.66 -0.95
N LEU A 128 11.54 5.21 -0.37
CA LEU A 128 10.64 4.47 0.51
C LEU A 128 9.86 3.39 -0.24
N GLY A 129 9.39 3.70 -1.46
CA GLY A 129 8.72 2.73 -2.34
C GLY A 129 9.63 1.56 -2.71
N ALA A 130 10.87 1.85 -3.15
CA ALA A 130 11.86 0.86 -3.49
C ALA A 130 12.29 0.02 -2.28
N ALA A 131 12.45 0.63 -1.10
CA ALA A 131 12.74 -0.10 0.13
C ALA A 131 11.58 -1.05 0.50
N CYS A 132 10.34 -0.58 0.40
CA CYS A 132 9.15 -1.40 0.63
C CYS A 132 9.09 -2.57 -0.36
N LEU A 133 9.29 -2.31 -1.65
CA LEU A 133 9.34 -3.33 -2.70
C LEU A 133 10.46 -4.36 -2.44
N GLY A 134 11.64 -3.91 -2.01
CA GLY A 134 12.75 -4.80 -1.62
C GLY A 134 12.42 -5.69 -0.43
N ILE A 135 11.79 -5.14 0.62
CA ILE A 135 11.32 -5.91 1.80
C ILE A 135 10.27 -6.94 1.38
N ILE A 136 9.34 -6.57 0.51
CA ILE A 136 8.29 -7.48 0.02
C ILE A 136 8.90 -8.62 -0.79
N LEU A 137 9.81 -8.31 -1.73
CA LEU A 137 10.51 -9.32 -2.53
C LEU A 137 11.34 -10.27 -1.65
N TRP A 138 11.99 -9.74 -0.61
CA TRP A 138 12.71 -10.54 0.37
C TRP A 138 11.74 -11.46 1.14
N THR A 139 10.66 -10.89 1.67
CA THR A 139 9.69 -11.61 2.50
C THR A 139 9.00 -12.73 1.73
N GLU A 140 8.71 -12.52 0.46
CA GLU A 140 8.04 -13.53 -0.36
C GLU A 140 8.97 -14.57 -0.99
N LYS A 141 10.31 -14.40 -0.93
CA LYS A 141 11.31 -15.36 -1.47
C LYS A 141 10.93 -15.93 -2.86
N GLY A 142 10.33 -15.10 -3.74
CA GLY A 142 9.90 -15.51 -5.07
C GLY A 142 8.71 -16.50 -5.13
N ARG A 143 8.03 -16.80 -4.02
CA ARG A 143 6.79 -17.59 -4.03
C ARG A 143 5.58 -16.67 -4.00
N LEU A 144 5.10 -16.36 -5.20
CA LEU A 144 3.70 -16.08 -5.48
C LEU A 144 2.88 -17.32 -5.06
N SER A 145 2.70 -17.54 -3.75
CA SER A 145 1.89 -18.64 -3.22
C SER A 145 0.45 -18.37 -3.62
N LEU A 146 0.06 -19.07 -4.67
CA LEU A 146 -1.20 -19.13 -5.36
C LEU A 146 -2.06 -20.21 -4.67
N ARG A 147 -2.24 -20.10 -3.35
CA ARG A 147 -2.78 -21.21 -2.56
C ARG A 147 -3.54 -20.76 -1.30
N ASP A 148 -4.46 -19.81 -1.46
CA ASP A 148 -5.45 -19.49 -0.40
C ASP A 148 -6.85 -20.08 -0.67
N ARG A 149 -7.07 -20.73 -1.81
CA ARG A 149 -8.41 -21.25 -2.20
C ARG A 149 -8.62 -22.75 -2.00
N LEU A 150 -7.60 -23.49 -1.55
CA LEU A 150 -7.69 -24.95 -1.40
C LEU A 150 -7.88 -25.41 0.05
N ASP A 151 -7.63 -24.57 1.05
CA ASP A 151 -7.70 -25.01 2.45
C ASP A 151 -9.09 -24.73 3.07
N GLU A 152 -9.72 -23.59 2.78
CA GLU A 152 -11.11 -23.30 3.22
C GLU A 152 -12.14 -24.30 2.67
N GLY A 153 -11.98 -24.71 1.40
CA GLY A 153 -12.87 -25.70 0.77
C GLY A 153 -12.63 -27.14 1.20
N THR A 154 -11.52 -27.42 1.91
CA THR A 154 -11.19 -28.78 2.38
C THR A 154 -11.58 -28.97 3.85
N GLU A 155 -11.46 -27.94 4.70
CA GLU A 155 -11.98 -27.98 6.08
C GLU A 155 -13.52 -28.01 6.12
N GLU A 156 -14.20 -27.19 5.30
CA GLU A 156 -15.67 -27.17 5.25
C GLU A 156 -16.27 -28.43 4.62
N ARG A 157 -15.49 -29.16 3.81
CA ARG A 157 -15.86 -30.50 3.30
C ARG A 157 -15.54 -31.64 4.27
N ALA A 158 -14.67 -31.44 5.26
CA ALA A 158 -14.31 -32.47 6.24
C ALA A 158 -15.24 -32.50 7.46
N LEU A 159 -15.96 -31.39 7.75
CA LEU A 159 -16.83 -31.28 8.93
C LEU A 159 -18.29 -31.76 8.81
N PRO A 160 -18.91 -31.96 7.62
CA PRO A 160 -20.28 -32.48 7.56
C PRO A 160 -20.39 -34.02 7.52
N ALA A 161 -19.28 -34.77 7.40
CA ALA A 161 -19.33 -36.24 7.26
C ALA A 161 -19.09 -37.03 8.57
N ALA A 162 -18.77 -36.35 9.68
CA ALA A 162 -18.51 -36.99 10.98
C ALA A 162 -19.65 -36.81 11.99
N ALA A 163 -20.83 -36.36 11.52
CA ALA A 163 -22.01 -36.10 12.33
C ALA A 163 -23.24 -36.91 11.89
N GLU A 164 -23.03 -38.07 11.27
CA GLU A 164 -24.05 -39.11 11.07
C GLU A 164 -23.72 -40.35 11.91
#